data_AF-A0A2D5ADE2-F1
#
_entry.id   AF-A0A2D5ADE2-F1
#
_cell.length_a   1.000
_cell.length_b   1.000
_cell.length_c   1.000
_cell.angle_alpha   90.00
_cell.angle_beta   90.00
_cell.angle_gamma   90.00
#
_symmetry.space_group_name_H-M   'P 1'
#
loop_
_entity.id
_entity.type
_entity.pdbx_description
1 polymer ?
#
loop_
_entity_poly.entity_id
_entity_poly.type
_entity_poly.pdbx_seq_one_letter_code
_entity_poly.pdbx_strand_id
1 'polypeptide(L)'
;MLPTIMPFSIPPTIEKIPELASLPPSTRAAMLTAADAPGPWRLWSHNASRGVITTVILIWLGHDLVYRDLPTIGSMAIIATLLATTTFVWHFWTITRIRGRIRAGIATAAANERTPICLRCGYDCAAVDGDACPECGTRLFVSPRPSDRDA
;
A
#
# COMPACT_ATOMS: atom_id res chain seq x y z
N MET A 1 -14.92 21.72 -11.59
CA MET A 1 -14.72 20.89 -10.38
C MET A 1 -13.36 20.24 -10.51
N LEU A 2 -12.35 20.74 -9.79
CA LEU A 2 -11.01 20.16 -9.81
C LEU A 2 -11.05 18.80 -9.10
N PRO A 3 -10.35 17.78 -9.60
CA PRO A 3 -10.18 16.54 -8.85
C PRO A 3 -9.40 16.87 -7.57
N THR A 4 -10.05 16.70 -6.42
CA THR A 4 -9.39 16.73 -5.11
C THR A 4 -8.40 15.57 -5.09
N ILE A 5 -7.15 15.86 -5.43
CA ILE A 5 -6.03 14.93 -5.23
C ILE A 5 -5.94 14.78 -3.71
N MET A 6 -6.54 13.72 -3.17
CA MET A 6 -6.29 13.37 -1.77
C MET A 6 -4.78 13.22 -1.62
N PRO A 7 -4.17 13.87 -0.63
CA PRO A 7 -2.75 13.71 -0.39
C PRO A 7 -2.50 12.21 -0.28
N PHE A 8 -1.52 11.71 -1.02
CA PHE A 8 -1.04 10.35 -0.92
C PHE A 8 -0.38 10.21 0.47
N SER A 9 -1.19 10.22 1.53
CA SER A 9 -0.76 10.03 2.89
C SER A 9 -0.56 8.53 3.05
N ILE A 10 0.71 8.13 3.11
CA ILE A 10 1.08 6.75 3.42
C ILE A 10 0.80 6.58 4.91
N PRO A 11 -0.24 5.84 5.30
CA PRO A 11 -0.55 5.72 6.71
C PRO A 11 0.60 4.98 7.40
N PRO A 12 1.08 5.45 8.57
CA PRO A 12 2.20 4.83 9.27
C PRO A 12 1.89 3.41 9.78
N THR A 13 0.61 3.02 9.77
CA THR A 13 0.10 1.73 10.21
C THR A 13 -1.05 1.27 9.31
N ILE A 14 -1.21 -0.05 9.14
CA ILE A 14 -2.27 -0.67 8.31
C ILE A 14 -3.67 -0.27 8.82
N GLU A 15 -3.84 -0.08 10.12
CA GLU A 15 -5.11 0.32 10.74
C GLU A 15 -5.60 1.72 10.33
N LYS A 16 -4.69 2.59 9.88
CA LYS A 16 -5.02 3.95 9.41
C LYS A 16 -5.30 4.00 7.91
N ILE A 17 -5.36 2.85 7.23
CA ILE A 17 -5.77 2.82 5.83
C ILE A 17 -7.24 3.25 5.75
N PRO A 18 -7.57 4.33 5.00
CA PRO A 18 -8.92 4.87 4.95
C PRO A 18 -9.95 3.85 4.43
N GLU A 19 -9.51 2.90 3.60
CA GLU A 19 -10.31 1.80 3.05
C GLU A 19 -10.77 0.79 4.12
N LEU A 20 -10.08 0.70 5.27
CA LEU A 20 -10.45 -0.15 6.40
C LEU A 20 -11.28 0.60 7.45
N ALA A 21 -11.14 1.92 7.52
CA ALA A 21 -11.83 2.77 8.49
C ALA A 21 -13.36 2.79 8.28
N SER A 22 -13.82 2.66 7.02
CA SER A 22 -15.24 2.60 6.67
C SER A 22 -15.90 1.25 6.95
N LEU A 23 -15.11 0.17 7.06
CA LEU A 23 -15.64 -1.17 7.29
C LEU A 23 -16.05 -1.38 8.76
N PRO A 24 -17.14 -2.15 9.02
CA PRO A 24 -17.50 -2.62 10.35
C PRO A 24 -16.34 -3.35 11.02
N PRO A 25 -16.15 -3.25 12.34
CA PRO A 25 -14.99 -3.79 13.04
C PRO A 25 -14.82 -5.31 12.88
N SER A 26 -15.91 -6.07 12.75
CA SER A 26 -15.88 -7.51 12.48
C SER A 26 -15.35 -7.83 11.07
N THR A 27 -15.82 -7.11 10.05
CA THR A 27 -15.36 -7.26 8.65
C THR A 27 -13.91 -6.79 8.49
N ARG A 28 -13.50 -5.76 9.24
CA ARG A 28 -12.11 -5.28 9.30
C ARG A 28 -11.15 -6.35 9.80
N ALA A 29 -11.49 -7.01 10.91
CA ALA A 29 -10.67 -8.10 11.46
C ALA A 29 -10.58 -9.29 10.50
N ALA A 30 -11.69 -9.65 9.86
CA ALA A 30 -11.71 -10.71 8.85
C ALA A 30 -10.84 -10.38 7.64
N MET A 31 -10.90 -9.16 7.10
CA MET A 31 -10.08 -8.74 5.96
C MET A 31 -8.60 -8.60 6.30
N LEU A 32 -8.26 -8.11 7.50
CA LEU A 32 -6.86 -8.05 7.96
C LEU A 32 -6.26 -9.45 8.14
N THR A 33 -7.06 -10.39 8.65
CA THR A 33 -6.65 -11.80 8.78
C THR A 33 -6.50 -12.46 7.40
N ALA A 34 -7.45 -12.24 6.49
CA ALA A 34 -7.39 -12.77 5.14
C ALA A 34 -6.24 -12.20 4.30
N ALA A 35 -5.85 -10.94 4.55
CA ALA A 35 -4.73 -10.29 3.89
C ALA A 35 -3.36 -10.62 4.51
N ASP A 36 -3.32 -11.44 5.58
CA ASP A 36 -2.14 -11.72 6.39
C ASP A 36 -1.40 -10.41 6.79
N ALA A 37 -2.18 -9.43 7.24
CA ALA A 37 -1.68 -8.09 7.53
C ALA A 37 -0.76 -8.12 8.76
N PRO A 38 0.55 -7.82 8.62
CA PRO A 38 1.45 -7.81 9.77
C PRO A 38 1.10 -6.66 10.72
N GLY A 39 1.13 -6.92 12.02
CA GLY A 39 0.96 -5.86 13.03
C GLY A 39 1.97 -4.72 12.88
N PRO A 40 1.68 -3.52 13.42
CA PRO A 40 2.45 -2.30 13.14
C PRO A 40 3.95 -2.45 13.47
N TRP A 41 4.27 -3.10 14.59
CA TRP A 41 5.66 -3.38 14.98
C TRP A 41 6.37 -4.37 14.07
N ARG A 42 5.67 -5.43 13.62
CA ARG A 42 6.23 -6.42 12.67
C ARG A 42 6.44 -5.80 11.29
N LEU A 43 5.53 -4.93 10.85
CA LEU A 43 5.68 -4.20 9.59
C LEU A 43 6.90 -3.29 9.62
N TRP A 44 7.07 -2.51 10.68
CA TRP A 44 8.22 -1.61 10.81
C TRP A 44 9.54 -2.35 10.97
N SER A 45 9.61 -3.38 11.82
CA SER A 45 10.84 -4.15 12.00
C SER A 45 11.26 -4.90 10.74
N HIS A 46 10.29 -5.46 10.00
CA HIS A 46 10.57 -6.15 8.73
C HIS A 46 11.01 -5.19 7.62
N ASN A 47 10.43 -3.98 7.54
CA ASN A 47 10.87 -2.99 6.54
C ASN A 47 12.21 -2.36 6.92
N ALA A 48 12.45 -2.11 8.21
CA ALA A 48 13.72 -1.62 8.71
C ALA A 48 14.86 -2.61 8.43
N SER A 49 14.64 -3.91 8.65
CA SER A 49 15.67 -4.92 8.34
C SER A 49 16.00 -4.98 6.85
N ARG A 50 14.98 -4.89 5.97
CA ARG A 50 15.18 -4.79 4.51
C ARG A 50 15.92 -3.50 4.12
N GLY A 51 15.57 -2.37 4.74
CA GLY A 51 16.24 -1.09 4.55
C GLY A 51 17.72 -1.15 4.92
N VAL A 52 18.04 -1.70 6.09
CA VAL A 52 19.44 -1.92 6.54
C VAL A 52 20.20 -2.80 5.57
N ILE A 53 19.67 -3.98 5.20
CA ILE A 53 20.34 -4.90 4.27
C ILE A 53 20.61 -4.22 2.92
N THR A 54 19.60 -3.54 2.37
CA THR A 54 19.73 -2.83 1.09
C THR A 54 20.78 -1.72 1.19
N THR A 55 20.79 -0.96 2.28
CA THR A 55 21.77 0.10 2.53
C THR A 55 23.19 -0.46 2.61
N VAL A 56 23.41 -1.58 3.31
CA VAL A 56 24.71 -2.23 3.40
C VAL A 56 25.21 -2.66 2.00
N ILE A 57 24.34 -3.24 1.19
CA ILE A 57 24.68 -3.63 -0.19
C ILE A 57 25.07 -2.41 -1.04
N LEU A 58 24.30 -1.31 -0.94
CA LEU A 58 24.58 -0.09 -1.69
C LEU A 58 25.89 0.58 -1.26
N ILE A 59 26.17 0.60 0.04
CA ILE A 59 27.45 1.11 0.56
C ILE A 59 28.61 0.26 0.03
N TRP A 60 28.47 -1.07 0.07
CA TRP A 60 29.51 -1.98 -0.43
C TRP A 60 29.77 -1.78 -1.93
N LEU A 61 28.72 -1.68 -2.75
CA LEU A 61 28.84 -1.45 -4.20
C LEU A 61 29.37 -0.05 -4.53
N GLY A 62 29.01 0.96 -3.73
CA GLY A 62 29.41 2.35 -3.94
C GLY A 62 30.71 2.75 -3.25
N HIS A 63 31.35 1.83 -2.52
CA HIS A 63 32.48 2.14 -1.63
C HIS A 63 33.60 2.88 -2.35
N ASP A 64 34.10 2.30 -3.45
CA ASP A 64 35.25 2.83 -4.16
C ASP A 64 34.93 4.06 -5.02
N LEU A 65 33.66 4.24 -5.40
CA LEU A 65 33.21 5.35 -6.23
C LEU A 65 32.85 6.59 -5.41
N VAL A 66 32.29 6.40 -4.22
CA VAL A 66 31.70 7.48 -3.42
C VAL A 66 32.43 7.61 -2.10
N TYR A 67 32.66 6.54 -1.35
CA TYR A 67 33.07 6.64 0.05
C TYR A 67 34.58 6.75 0.27
N ARG A 68 35.40 6.36 -0.72
CA ARG A 68 36.86 6.31 -0.59
C ARG A 68 37.49 7.65 -0.18
N ASP A 69 37.06 8.74 -0.79
CA ASP A 69 37.66 10.07 -0.62
C ASP A 69 36.81 11.01 0.25
N LEU A 70 35.72 10.50 0.82
CA LEU A 70 34.77 11.31 1.57
C LEU A 70 35.18 11.43 3.05
N PRO A 71 35.13 12.62 3.65
CA PRO A 71 35.37 12.77 5.08
C PRO A 71 34.29 12.05 5.88
N THR A 72 34.64 11.56 7.08
CA THR A 72 33.76 10.74 7.93
C THR A 72 32.37 11.35 8.12
N ILE A 73 32.28 12.67 8.33
CA ILE A 73 31.00 13.37 8.50
C ILE A 73 30.13 13.25 7.24
N GLY A 74 30.71 13.40 6.06
CA GLY A 74 29.99 13.25 4.79
C GLY A 74 29.54 11.81 4.57
N SER A 75 30.38 10.83 4.89
CA SER A 75 30.01 9.41 4.85
C SER A 75 28.81 9.11 5.78
N MET A 76 28.82 9.62 7.01
CA MET A 76 27.72 9.45 7.96
C MET A 76 26.41 10.07 7.46
N ALA A 77 26.46 11.25 6.84
CA ALA A 77 25.29 11.89 6.26
C ALA A 77 24.69 11.05 5.12
N ILE A 78 25.52 10.56 4.19
CA ILE A 78 25.06 9.72 3.07
C ILE A 78 24.45 8.42 3.59
N ILE A 79 25.09 7.76 4.57
CA ILE A 79 24.58 6.53 5.17
C ILE A 79 23.22 6.76 5.83
N ALA A 80 23.07 7.84 6.61
CA ALA A 80 21.80 8.17 7.24
C ALA A 80 20.69 8.43 6.20
N THR A 81 20.99 9.17 5.13
CA THR A 81 20.05 9.43 4.04
C THR A 81 19.66 8.16 3.29
N LEU A 82 20.62 7.28 2.97
CA LEU A 82 20.37 5.99 2.32
C LEU A 82 19.50 5.08 3.19
N LEU A 83 19.79 5.01 4.50
CA LEU A 83 19.02 4.19 5.42
C LEU A 83 17.58 4.68 5.51
N ALA A 84 17.37 6.00 5.63
CA ALA A 84 16.04 6.59 5.68
C ALA A 84 15.26 6.35 4.38
N THR A 85 15.89 6.59 3.22
CA THR A 85 15.24 6.44 1.91
C THR A 85 14.94 4.99 1.57
N THR A 86 15.87 4.06 1.76
CA THR A 86 15.63 2.63 1.47
C THR A 86 14.55 2.05 2.39
N THR A 87 14.55 2.40 3.68
CA THR A 87 13.50 1.98 4.62
C THR A 87 12.13 2.53 4.21
N PHE A 88 12.09 3.81 3.81
CA PHE A 88 10.86 4.44 3.33
C PHE A 88 10.34 3.77 2.05
N VAL A 89 11.21 3.47 1.08
CA VAL A 89 10.83 2.78 -0.17
C VAL A 89 10.26 1.39 0.12
N TRP A 90 10.90 0.61 1.00
CA TRP A 90 10.38 -0.72 1.39
C TRP A 90 9.03 -0.62 2.10
N HIS A 91 8.87 0.35 2.99
CA HIS A 91 7.62 0.58 3.69
C HIS A 91 6.50 0.98 2.72
N PHE A 92 6.78 1.93 1.83
CA PHE A 92 5.87 2.36 0.76
C PHE A 92 5.44 1.18 -0.11
N TRP A 93 6.41 0.41 -0.60
CA TRP A 93 6.14 -0.73 -1.48
C TRP A 93 5.30 -1.79 -0.78
N THR A 94 5.60 -2.10 0.49
CA THR A 94 4.82 -3.05 1.29
C THR A 94 3.38 -2.59 1.48
N ILE A 95 3.15 -1.31 1.79
CA ILE A 95 1.79 -0.76 1.93
C ILE A 95 1.04 -0.81 0.59
N THR A 96 1.66 -0.39 -0.52
CA THR A 96 1.02 -0.45 -1.84
C THR A 96 0.67 -1.89 -2.23
N ARG A 97 1.53 -2.86 -1.91
CA ARG A 97 1.28 -4.29 -2.15
C ARG A 97 0.13 -4.82 -1.30
N ILE A 98 0.06 -4.47 -0.03
CA ILE A 98 -1.05 -4.85 0.87
C ILE A 98 -2.36 -4.26 0.36
N ARG A 99 -2.39 -2.97 -0.02
CA ARG A 99 -3.57 -2.33 -0.63
C ARG A 99 -4.02 -3.04 -1.91
N GLY A 100 -3.07 -3.44 -2.77
CA GLY A 100 -3.36 -4.24 -3.95
C GLY A 100 -4.02 -5.59 -3.63
N ARG A 101 -3.51 -6.30 -2.61
CA ARG A 101 -4.09 -7.58 -2.15
C ARG A 101 -5.49 -7.41 -1.55
N ILE A 102 -5.71 -6.37 -0.75
CA ILE A 102 -7.03 -6.07 -0.17
C ILE A 102 -8.04 -5.78 -1.29
N ARG A 103 -7.67 -4.94 -2.26
CA ARG A 103 -8.53 -4.62 -3.42
C ARG A 103 -8.84 -5.86 -4.26
N ALA A 104 -7.86 -6.73 -4.48
CA ALA A 104 -8.07 -8.01 -5.17
C ALA A 104 -9.02 -8.92 -4.39
N GLY A 105 -8.87 -8.99 -3.06
CA GLY A 105 -9.78 -9.74 -2.18
C GLY A 105 -11.22 -9.22 -2.22
N ILE A 106 -11.40 -7.89 -2.20
CA ILE A 106 -12.72 -7.26 -2.34
C ILE A 106 -13.32 -7.56 -3.72
N ALA A 107 -12.52 -7.49 -4.78
CA ALA A 107 -12.99 -7.82 -6.13
C ALA A 107 -13.41 -9.28 -6.26
N THR A 108 -12.74 -10.22 -5.57
CA THR A 108 -13.15 -11.64 -5.55
C THR A 108 -14.36 -11.92 -4.66
N ALA A 109 -14.60 -11.08 -3.64
CA ALA A 109 -15.74 -11.19 -2.74
C ALA A 109 -16.97 -10.39 -3.22
N ALA A 110 -16.87 -9.71 -4.35
CA ALA A 110 -17.96 -8.95 -4.93
C ALA A 110 -19.09 -9.88 -5.37
N ALA A 111 -20.15 -9.94 -4.57
CA ALA A 111 -21.41 -10.56 -4.97
C ALA A 111 -22.05 -9.70 -6.08
N ASN A 112 -22.52 -10.36 -7.15
CA ASN A 112 -23.19 -9.71 -8.29
C ASN A 112 -22.32 -8.71 -9.08
N GLU A 113 -21.02 -8.98 -9.22
CA GLU A 113 -20.08 -8.16 -10.03
C GLU A 113 -19.89 -6.71 -9.52
N ARG A 114 -20.47 -6.36 -8.37
CA ARG A 114 -20.45 -5.01 -7.80
C ARG A 114 -19.58 -4.97 -6.55
N THR A 115 -18.59 -4.09 -6.53
CA THR A 115 -17.73 -3.91 -5.35
C THR A 115 -18.42 -3.03 -4.31
N PRO A 116 -18.48 -3.45 -3.03
CA PRO A 116 -19.06 -2.63 -1.96
C PRO A 116 -18.20 -1.40 -1.63
N ILE A 117 -16.95 -1.34 -2.10
CA ILE A 117 -16.03 -0.21 -1.91
C ILE A 117 -15.44 0.19 -3.26
N CYS A 118 -15.32 1.49 -3.52
CA CYS A 118 -14.67 1.97 -4.72
C CYS A 118 -13.17 1.61 -4.73
N LEU A 119 -12.75 0.79 -5.70
CA LEU A 119 -11.35 0.35 -5.84
C LEU A 119 -10.37 1.48 -6.19
N ARG A 120 -10.86 2.66 -6.59
CA ARG A 120 -10.03 3.83 -6.93
C ARG A 120 -9.81 4.75 -5.74
N CYS A 121 -10.89 5.24 -5.13
CA CYS A 121 -10.82 6.23 -4.04
C CYS A 121 -11.00 5.64 -2.64
N GLY A 122 -11.47 4.40 -2.49
CA GLY A 122 -11.71 3.77 -1.20
C GLY A 122 -13.01 4.17 -0.49
N TYR A 123 -13.90 4.90 -1.17
CA TYR A 123 -15.21 5.28 -0.63
C TYR A 123 -16.14 4.07 -0.48
N ASP A 124 -16.88 4.01 0.63
CA ASP A 124 -17.88 2.98 0.87
C ASP A 124 -19.10 3.19 -0.02
N CYS A 125 -19.33 2.25 -0.93
CA CYS A 125 -20.42 2.29 -1.89
C CYS A 125 -21.47 1.22 -1.59
N ALA A 126 -21.43 0.58 -0.41
CA ALA A 126 -22.34 -0.52 -0.07
C ALA A 126 -23.81 -0.08 -0.03
N ALA A 127 -24.08 1.17 0.36
CA ALA A 127 -25.41 1.77 0.40
C ALA A 127 -25.73 2.67 -0.82
N VAL A 128 -24.82 2.75 -1.79
CA VAL A 128 -25.01 3.56 -2.99
C VAL A 128 -25.67 2.70 -4.05
N ASP A 129 -26.83 3.10 -4.56
CA ASP A 129 -27.54 2.38 -5.63
C ASP A 129 -26.99 2.68 -7.04
N GLY A 130 -26.21 3.75 -7.21
CA GLY A 130 -25.64 4.16 -8.49
C GLY A 130 -24.42 3.35 -8.97
N ASP A 131 -24.28 3.20 -10.28
CA ASP A 131 -23.22 2.40 -10.94
C ASP A 131 -21.80 3.00 -10.85
N ALA A 132 -21.72 4.25 -10.40
CA ALA A 132 -20.49 5.01 -10.25
C ALA A 132 -20.34 5.49 -8.81
N CYS A 133 -19.09 5.53 -8.35
CA CYS A 133 -18.75 6.09 -7.06
C CYS A 133 -19.14 7.59 -7.02
N PRO A 134 -19.89 8.05 -6.01
CA PRO A 134 -20.34 9.44 -5.92
C PRO A 134 -19.18 10.42 -5.71
N GLU A 135 -18.07 9.97 -5.14
CA GLU A 135 -16.88 10.81 -4.87
C GLU A 135 -15.97 10.97 -6.09
N CYS A 136 -15.71 9.89 -6.82
CA CYS A 136 -14.68 9.88 -7.88
C CYS A 136 -15.19 9.52 -9.27
N GLY A 137 -16.50 9.28 -9.41
CA GLY A 137 -17.17 8.93 -10.66
C GLY A 137 -16.72 7.60 -11.28
N THR A 138 -15.93 6.80 -10.55
CA THR A 138 -15.40 5.53 -11.09
C THR A 138 -16.44 4.44 -10.98
N ARG A 139 -16.58 3.63 -12.04
CA ARG A 139 -17.54 2.51 -12.06
C ARG A 139 -17.25 1.51 -10.94
N LEU A 140 -18.32 1.00 -10.33
CA LEU A 140 -18.27 0.07 -9.20
C LEU A 140 -18.35 -1.39 -9.62
N PHE A 141 -18.40 -1.66 -10.93
CA PHE A 141 -18.46 -3.02 -11.47
C PHE A 141 -17.08 -3.55 -11.80
N VAL A 142 -16.85 -4.81 -11.42
CA VAL A 142 -15.68 -5.57 -11.83
C VAL A 142 -16.03 -6.22 -13.16
N SER A 143 -15.30 -5.88 -14.23
CA SER A 143 -15.49 -6.57 -15.52
C SER A 143 -15.31 -8.08 -15.32
N PRO A 144 -16.19 -8.93 -15.90
CA PRO A 144 -16.05 -10.37 -15.79
C PRO A 144 -14.69 -10.82 -16.31
N ARG A 145 -14.12 -11.84 -15.65
CA ARG A 145 -12.86 -12.46 -16.06
C ARG A 145 -13.00 -12.96 -17.51
N PRO A 146 -11.96 -12.85 -18.35
CA PRO A 146 -12.00 -13.40 -19.71
C PRO A 146 -12.32 -14.90 -19.78
N SER A 147 -12.13 -15.65 -18.69
CA SER A 147 -12.39 -17.10 -18.63
C SER A 147 -13.87 -17.49 -18.66
N ASP A 148 -14.80 -16.56 -18.46
CA ASP A 148 -16.25 -16.86 -18.45
C ASP A 148 -16.93 -16.58 -19.80
N ARG A 149 -16.19 -16.15 -20.85
CA ARG A 149 -16.77 -15.94 -22.19
C ARG A 149 -16.79 -17.19 -23.07
N ASP A 150 -16.08 -18.24 -22.67
CA ASP A 150 -15.85 -19.44 -23.50
C ASP A 150 -16.42 -20.73 -22.87
N ALA A 151 -17.33 -20.64 -21.89
CA ALA A 151 -18.00 -21.77 -21.24
C ALA A 151 -19.48 -21.86 -21.61
#